data_AF-A0A2M7DL47-F1
#
_entry.id   AF-A0A2M7DL47-F1
#
_cell.length_a   1.000
_cell.length_b   1.000
_cell.length_c   1.000
_cell.angle_alpha   90.00
_cell.angle_beta   90.00
_cell.angle_gamma   90.00
#
_symmetry.space_group_name_H-M   'P 1'
#
loop_
_entity.id
_entity.type
_entity.pdbx_description
1 polymer ?
#
loop_
_entity_poly.entity_id
_entity_poly.type
_entity_poly.pdbx_seq_one_letter_code
_entity_poly.pdbx_strand_id
1 'polypeptide(L)'
;MIDLNNFIKQAEELIFYLDEDNARKILKKISIDDMRLINNDSMLKKAFIALRFLIIPFLHTNEIVELLKDNIAIGLNLEELDITERIRKKLIFLHITDRDSCKKILKDAIVKNQETIIKLVEIDSSKKLKTVVDWLKDYIVHTSLKGGGSLARANYFQSPYFSKLADKEKEVLKRLFALYNFLNISSFSPEGFEDDLLLKTKDGRLVTTNKGKVVVLYDPKKSAKKPLITSEVRASKNQKIEIERTLDELRKILADYPVGSLERKAIEEEIEKLNKEL
;
A
#
# COMPACT_ATOMS: atom_id res chain seq x y z
N MET A 1 16.79 20.53 17.05
CA MET A 1 15.38 20.96 17.20
C MET A 1 14.74 20.83 15.84
N ILE A 2 13.54 20.26 15.75
CA ILE A 2 12.82 20.12 14.47
C ILE A 2 12.10 21.44 14.22
N ASP A 3 12.07 21.88 12.95
CA ASP A 3 11.24 23.01 12.58
C ASP A 3 9.77 22.58 12.49
N LEU A 4 9.03 22.81 13.58
CA LEU A 4 7.61 22.44 13.66
C LEU A 4 6.73 23.24 12.68
N ASN A 5 7.18 24.41 12.22
CA ASN A 5 6.42 25.20 11.25
C ASN A 5 6.31 24.50 9.89
N ASN A 6 7.30 23.66 9.55
CA ASN A 6 7.31 22.89 8.30
C ASN A 6 7.01 21.39 8.51
N PHE A 7 6.72 20.96 9.74
CA PHE A 7 6.59 19.55 10.07
C PHE A 7 5.41 18.87 9.36
N ILE A 8 4.28 19.57 9.19
CA ILE A 8 3.10 19.02 8.50
C ILE A 8 3.44 18.73 7.03
N LYS A 9 3.95 19.72 6.32
CA LYS A 9 4.34 19.59 4.91
C LYS A 9 5.42 18.51 4.73
N GLN A 10 6.41 18.49 5.62
CA GLN A 10 7.44 17.46 5.61
C GLN A 10 6.84 16.07 5.83
N ALA A 11 5.86 15.92 6.72
CA ALA A 11 5.18 14.64 6.93
C ALA A 11 4.40 14.20 5.69
N GLU A 12 3.67 15.11 5.05
CA GLU A 12 2.94 14.86 3.81
C GLU A 12 3.88 14.38 2.68
N GLU A 13 5.01 15.07 2.49
CA GLU A 13 6.02 14.67 1.49
C GLU A 13 6.56 13.26 1.77
N LEU A 14 6.91 12.95 3.02
CA LEU A 14 7.44 11.64 3.38
C LEU A 14 6.41 10.52 3.23
N ILE A 15 5.13 10.79 3.52
CA ILE A 15 4.04 9.84 3.30
C ILE A 15 3.83 9.60 1.82
N PHE A 16 3.82 10.66 1.01
CA PHE A 16 3.67 10.57 -0.44
C PHE A 16 4.78 9.72 -1.09
N TYR A 17 6.03 9.92 -0.68
CA TYR A 17 7.16 9.14 -1.19
C TYR A 17 7.40 7.82 -0.44
N LEU A 18 6.60 7.51 0.59
CA LEU A 18 6.77 6.35 1.46
C LEU A 18 8.19 6.23 2.05
N ASP A 19 8.80 7.36 2.42
CA ASP A 19 10.18 7.46 2.92
C ASP A 19 10.25 7.15 4.42
N GLU A 20 10.28 5.86 4.73
CA GLU A 20 10.26 5.37 6.12
C GLU A 20 11.53 5.75 6.90
N ASP A 21 12.68 5.82 6.23
CA ASP A 21 13.97 6.09 6.88
C ASP A 21 14.06 7.54 7.37
N ASN A 22 13.68 8.51 6.53
CA ASN A 22 13.69 9.91 6.93
C ASN A 22 12.56 10.23 7.92
N ALA A 23 11.39 9.62 7.76
CA ALA A 23 10.33 9.68 8.77
C ALA A 23 10.81 9.20 10.14
N ARG A 24 11.52 8.06 10.20
CA ARG A 24 12.09 7.53 11.44
C ARG A 24 13.15 8.45 12.04
N LYS A 25 14.03 9.04 11.21
CA LYS A 25 15.05 10.00 11.67
C LYS A 25 14.42 11.24 12.29
N ILE A 26 13.34 11.75 11.70
CA ILE A 26 12.61 12.90 12.23
C ILE A 26 11.95 12.54 13.55
N LEU A 27 11.21 11.44 13.63
CA LEU A 27 10.53 11.03 14.86
C LEU A 27 11.50 10.83 16.04
N LYS A 28 12.73 10.34 15.78
CA LYS A 28 13.79 10.22 16.79
C LYS A 28 14.36 11.55 17.30
N LYS A 29 14.22 12.63 16.53
CA LYS A 29 14.73 13.96 16.87
C LYS A 29 13.71 14.81 17.64
N ILE A 30 12.47 14.35 17.76
CA ILE A 30 11.41 15.05 18.49
C ILE A 30 11.76 15.06 19.98
N SER A 31 11.90 16.25 20.55
CA SER A 31 12.14 16.44 21.98
C SER A 31 10.85 16.37 22.80
N ILE A 32 10.97 16.37 24.13
CA ILE A 32 9.81 16.40 25.05
C ILE A 32 8.98 17.68 24.85
N ASP A 33 9.64 18.81 24.62
CA ASP A 33 8.95 20.09 24.39
C ASP A 33 8.26 20.11 23.02
N ASP A 34 8.89 19.55 21.98
CA ASP A 34 8.25 19.35 20.68
C ASP A 34 6.99 18.47 20.82
N MET A 35 7.06 17.37 21.60
CA MET A 35 5.90 16.51 21.85
C MET A 35 4.75 17.23 22.55
N ARG A 36 5.02 18.18 23.45
CA ARG A 36 3.97 19.00 24.08
C ARG A 36 3.26 19.86 23.05
N LEU A 37 4.02 20.50 22.16
CA LEU A 37 3.47 21.31 21.07
C LEU A 37 2.65 20.45 20.10
N ILE A 38 3.20 19.30 19.68
CA ILE A 38 2.50 18.34 18.80
C ILE A 38 1.18 17.87 19.43
N ASN A 39 1.16 17.59 20.74
CA ASN A 39 -0.06 17.11 21.39
C ASN A 39 -1.13 18.19 21.56
N ASN A 40 -0.73 19.46 21.63
CA ASN A 40 -1.65 20.59 21.78
C ASN A 40 -2.23 21.06 20.43
N ASP A 41 -1.56 20.78 19.31
CA ASP A 41 -2.02 21.12 17.97
C ASP A 41 -2.58 19.90 17.22
N SER A 42 -3.84 19.98 16.81
CA SER A 42 -4.55 18.87 16.14
C SER A 42 -3.93 18.47 14.80
N MET A 43 -3.40 19.43 14.02
CA MET A 43 -2.79 19.15 12.73
C MET A 43 -1.40 18.53 12.90
N LEU A 44 -0.58 19.07 13.80
CA LEU A 44 0.73 18.48 14.12
C LEU A 44 0.56 17.06 14.68
N LYS A 45 -0.42 16.84 15.55
CA LYS A 45 -0.73 15.50 16.08
C LYS A 45 -1.08 14.52 14.97
N LYS A 46 -1.93 14.92 14.02
CA LYS A 46 -2.29 14.08 12.86
C LYS A 46 -1.08 13.75 12.00
N ALA A 47 -0.24 14.74 11.68
CA ALA A 47 0.99 14.54 10.92
C ALA A 47 1.95 13.57 11.64
N PHE A 48 2.13 13.74 12.95
CA PHE A 48 2.94 12.84 13.77
C PHE A 48 2.42 11.40 13.75
N ILE A 49 1.11 11.21 13.94
CA ILE A 49 0.47 9.89 13.88
C ILE A 49 0.63 9.26 12.50
N ALA A 50 0.47 10.05 11.43
CA ALA A 50 0.61 9.57 10.07
C ALA A 50 2.04 9.08 9.78
N LEU A 51 3.07 9.79 10.25
CA LEU A 51 4.45 9.31 10.22
C LEU A 51 4.64 8.02 11.03
N ARG A 52 3.97 7.88 12.20
CA ARG A 52 4.02 6.62 12.96
C ARG A 52 3.43 5.44 12.19
N PHE A 53 2.35 5.64 11.44
CA PHE A 53 1.83 4.59 10.54
C PHE A 53 2.82 4.23 9.43
N LEU A 54 3.50 5.23 8.84
CA LEU A 54 4.53 5.00 7.83
C LEU A 54 5.68 4.13 8.36
N ILE A 55 6.13 4.39 9.60
CA ILE A 55 7.27 3.68 10.20
C ILE A 55 6.91 2.41 10.99
N ILE A 56 5.68 1.88 10.88
CA ILE A 56 5.26 0.62 11.50
C ILE A 56 6.31 -0.51 11.44
N PRO A 57 7.05 -0.72 10.32
CA PRO A 57 8.08 -1.77 10.26
C PRO A 57 9.13 -1.68 11.38
N PHE A 58 9.38 -0.47 11.88
CA PHE A 58 10.38 -0.17 12.91
C PHE A 58 9.83 -0.04 14.33
N LEU A 59 8.50 -0.07 14.50
CA LEU A 59 7.85 0.09 15.81
C LEU A 59 7.80 -1.24 16.58
N HIS A 60 7.75 -1.16 17.91
CA HIS A 60 7.44 -2.31 18.75
C HIS A 60 5.97 -2.69 18.64
N THR A 61 5.63 -3.97 18.88
CA THR A 61 4.25 -4.47 18.75
C THR A 61 3.26 -3.67 19.59
N ASN A 62 3.61 -3.29 20.82
CA ASN A 62 2.75 -2.49 21.69
C ASN A 62 2.45 -1.09 21.11
N GLU A 63 3.42 -0.46 20.47
CA GLU A 63 3.22 0.83 19.82
C GLU A 63 2.27 0.72 18.62
N ILE A 64 2.36 -0.38 17.86
CA ILE A 64 1.44 -0.66 16.75
C ILE A 64 0.03 -0.90 17.29
N VAL A 65 -0.10 -1.62 18.41
CA VAL A 65 -1.39 -1.83 19.09
C VAL A 65 -2.02 -0.49 19.48
N GLU A 66 -1.27 0.42 20.10
CA GLU A 66 -1.75 1.76 20.46
C GLU A 66 -2.21 2.55 19.22
N LEU A 67 -1.43 2.52 18.13
CA LEU A 67 -1.83 3.16 16.87
C LEU A 67 -3.12 2.60 16.31
N LEU A 68 -3.27 1.28 16.29
CA LEU A 68 -4.45 0.60 15.76
C LEU A 68 -5.68 0.74 16.67
N LYS A 69 -5.50 0.98 17.97
CA LYS A 69 -6.60 1.09 18.93
C LYS A 69 -7.19 2.49 18.99
N ASP A 70 -6.35 3.51 18.88
CA ASP A 70 -6.75 4.89 19.18
C ASP A 70 -6.59 5.84 17.98
N ASN A 71 -5.94 5.41 16.88
CA ASN A 71 -5.64 6.28 15.75
C ASN A 71 -5.82 5.63 14.35
N ILE A 72 -6.49 4.48 14.25
CA ILE A 72 -6.61 3.75 12.97
C ILE A 72 -7.35 4.57 11.91
N ALA A 73 -8.28 5.44 12.33
CA ALA A 73 -9.03 6.28 11.41
C ALA A 73 -8.09 7.20 10.60
N ILE A 74 -7.03 7.72 11.23
CA ILE A 74 -6.04 8.55 10.54
C ILE A 74 -5.32 7.73 9.47
N GLY A 75 -4.77 6.58 9.85
CA GLY A 75 -4.02 5.73 8.92
C GLY A 75 -4.87 5.22 7.74
N LEU A 76 -6.14 4.86 7.98
CA LEU A 76 -7.07 4.41 6.92
C LEU A 76 -7.48 5.52 5.95
N ASN A 77 -7.31 6.80 6.31
CA ASN A 77 -7.63 7.94 5.46
C ASN A 77 -6.43 8.45 4.63
N LEU A 78 -5.22 7.92 4.86
CA LEU A 78 -4.02 8.25 4.06
C LEU A 78 -4.03 7.40 2.78
N GLU A 79 -4.36 7.98 1.64
CA GLU A 79 -4.58 7.23 0.38
C GLU A 79 -3.29 6.58 -0.14
N GLU A 80 -2.15 7.22 0.10
CA GLU A 80 -0.82 6.78 -0.32
C GLU A 80 -0.27 5.63 0.54
N LEU A 81 -0.84 5.41 1.73
CA LEU A 81 -0.28 4.50 2.74
C LEU A 81 -1.12 3.24 2.97
N ASP A 82 -0.67 2.07 2.50
CA ASP A 82 -1.29 0.79 2.88
C ASP A 82 -0.75 0.28 4.22
N ILE A 83 -1.55 0.39 5.29
CA ILE A 83 -1.26 -0.13 6.63
C ILE A 83 -0.99 -1.64 6.58
N THR A 84 -1.69 -2.39 5.73
CA THR A 84 -1.51 -3.84 5.57
C THR A 84 -0.10 -4.15 5.09
N GLU A 85 0.40 -3.42 4.09
CA GLU A 85 1.77 -3.56 3.61
C GLU A 85 2.80 -3.16 4.67
N ARG A 86 2.53 -2.12 5.47
CA ARG A 86 3.43 -1.72 6.55
C ARG A 86 3.53 -2.80 7.64
N ILE A 87 2.40 -3.39 8.04
CA ILE A 87 2.40 -4.50 9.00
C ILE A 87 3.04 -5.76 8.39
N ARG A 88 2.81 -6.06 7.11
CA ARG A 88 3.49 -7.16 6.41
C ARG A 88 5.01 -7.02 6.54
N LYS A 89 5.56 -5.85 6.20
CA LYS A 89 6.99 -5.55 6.38
C LYS A 89 7.45 -5.74 7.83
N LYS A 90 6.65 -5.32 8.82
CA LYS A 90 6.96 -5.56 10.24
C LYS A 90 7.11 -7.06 10.55
N LEU A 91 6.20 -7.88 10.04
CA LEU A 91 6.18 -9.32 10.31
C LEU A 91 7.36 -10.06 9.67
N ILE A 92 7.86 -9.60 8.52
CA ILE A 92 9.07 -10.13 7.87
C ILE A 92 10.27 -10.14 8.84
N PHE A 93 10.42 -9.08 9.65
CA PHE A 93 11.49 -8.98 10.65
C PHE A 93 11.27 -9.83 11.90
N LEU A 94 10.13 -10.49 12.06
CA LEU A 94 9.86 -11.41 13.15
C LEU A 94 10.17 -12.84 12.73
N HIS A 95 10.57 -13.66 13.70
CA HIS A 95 10.65 -15.10 13.51
C HIS A 95 9.27 -15.66 13.14
N ILE A 96 9.22 -16.64 12.23
CA ILE A 96 7.95 -17.16 11.68
C ILE A 96 6.97 -17.63 12.75
N THR A 97 7.48 -18.21 13.85
CA THR A 97 6.67 -18.69 14.99
C THR A 97 5.97 -17.56 15.74
N ASP A 98 6.49 -16.34 15.68
CA ASP A 98 5.99 -15.19 16.44
C ASP A 98 5.04 -14.32 15.60
N ARG A 99 4.97 -14.56 14.28
CA ARG A 99 4.15 -13.75 13.37
C ARG A 99 2.67 -13.87 13.68
N ASP A 100 2.17 -15.09 13.92
CA ASP A 100 0.75 -15.32 14.21
C ASP A 100 0.34 -14.79 15.58
N SER A 101 1.23 -14.83 16.59
CA SER A 101 0.95 -14.22 17.89
C SER A 101 0.88 -12.70 17.78
N CYS A 102 1.78 -12.09 17.00
CA CYS A 102 1.74 -10.67 16.67
C CYS A 102 0.43 -10.31 15.94
N LYS A 103 0.09 -11.01 14.85
CA LYS A 103 -1.17 -10.81 14.11
C LYS A 103 -2.40 -10.89 15.00
N LYS A 104 -2.45 -11.86 15.92
CA LYS A 104 -3.54 -12.01 16.88
C LYS A 104 -3.69 -10.77 17.76
N ILE A 105 -2.59 -10.28 18.33
CA ILE A 105 -2.58 -9.09 19.18
C ILE A 105 -3.05 -7.85 18.40
N LEU A 106 -2.56 -7.67 17.17
CA LEU A 106 -2.98 -6.56 16.32
C LEU A 106 -4.46 -6.66 15.93
N LYS A 107 -4.94 -7.86 15.60
CA LYS A 107 -6.35 -8.11 15.29
C LYS A 107 -7.24 -7.75 16.48
N ASP A 108 -6.86 -8.17 17.68
CA ASP A 108 -7.59 -7.88 18.91
C ASP A 108 -7.70 -6.38 19.19
N ALA A 109 -6.69 -5.59 18.79
CA ALA A 109 -6.72 -4.13 18.89
C ALA A 109 -7.80 -3.52 17.98
N ILE A 110 -7.87 -3.95 16.71
CA ILE A 110 -8.82 -3.40 15.73
C ILE A 110 -10.26 -3.81 16.06
N VAL A 111 -10.50 -5.07 16.45
CA VAL A 111 -11.88 -5.53 16.77
C VAL A 111 -12.45 -4.92 18.05
N LYS A 112 -11.62 -4.24 18.86
CA LYS A 112 -12.04 -3.51 20.06
C LYS A 112 -12.05 -1.98 19.86
N ASN A 113 -11.66 -1.50 18.69
CA ASN A 113 -11.52 -0.08 18.38
C ASN A 113 -12.90 0.60 18.27
N GLN A 114 -13.07 1.72 18.97
CA GLN A 114 -14.31 2.51 19.05
C GLN A 114 -14.28 3.82 18.23
N GLU A 115 -13.21 4.06 17.47
CA GLU A 115 -13.10 5.24 16.61
C GLU A 115 -14.21 5.23 15.55
N THR A 116 -14.69 6.43 15.23
CA THR A 116 -15.65 6.65 14.15
C THR A 116 -14.88 6.93 12.87
N ILE A 117 -15.02 6.06 11.87
CA ILE A 117 -14.30 6.17 10.59
C ILE A 117 -15.14 6.79 9.47
N ILE A 118 -16.46 6.66 9.55
CA ILE A 118 -17.41 7.20 8.57
C ILE A 118 -18.66 7.75 9.27
N LYS A 119 -19.52 8.42 8.51
CA LYS A 119 -20.79 8.91 9.05
C LYS A 119 -21.67 7.73 9.51
N LEU A 120 -22.51 8.00 10.51
CA LEU A 120 -23.47 7.02 11.03
C LEU A 120 -24.38 6.52 9.91
N VAL A 121 -24.44 5.20 9.73
CA VAL A 121 -25.38 4.54 8.81
C VAL A 121 -26.42 3.80 9.64
N GLU A 122 -27.68 4.15 9.43
CA GLU A 122 -28.82 3.44 10.02
C GLU A 122 -29.37 2.46 8.96
N ILE A 123 -29.32 1.16 9.27
CA ILE A 123 -29.80 0.10 8.37
C ILE A 123 -31.27 -0.18 8.63
N ASP A 124 -31.66 -0.20 9.92
CA ASP A 124 -33.02 -0.35 10.42
C ASP A 124 -33.14 0.31 11.81
N SER A 125 -34.31 0.24 12.44
CA SER A 125 -34.58 0.81 13.76
C SER A 125 -33.71 0.25 14.89
N SER A 126 -33.01 -0.87 14.67
CA SER A 126 -32.19 -1.57 15.65
C SER A 126 -30.69 -1.52 15.37
N LYS A 127 -30.28 -1.23 14.12
CA LYS A 127 -28.90 -1.39 13.67
C LYS A 127 -28.28 -0.10 13.16
N LYS A 128 -27.28 0.35 13.91
CA LYS A 128 -26.51 1.57 13.68
C LYS A 128 -25.03 1.21 13.50
N LEU A 129 -24.44 1.59 12.38
CA LEU A 129 -23.02 1.38 12.11
C LEU A 129 -22.30 2.72 12.15
N LYS A 130 -21.36 2.87 13.09
CA LYS A 130 -20.61 4.11 13.28
C LYS A 130 -19.13 3.85 13.49
N THR A 131 -18.81 2.94 14.41
CA THR A 131 -17.43 2.71 14.85
C THR A 131 -16.74 1.60 14.05
N VAL A 132 -15.41 1.53 14.13
CA VAL A 132 -14.61 0.44 13.55
C VAL A 132 -15.13 -0.93 13.98
N VAL A 133 -15.41 -1.11 15.28
CA VAL A 133 -15.95 -2.38 15.79
C VAL A 133 -17.33 -2.70 15.23
N ASP A 134 -18.22 -1.72 15.03
CA ASP A 134 -19.56 -1.95 14.48
C ASP A 134 -19.46 -2.48 13.05
N TRP A 135 -18.65 -1.82 12.22
CA TRP A 135 -18.41 -2.21 10.83
C TRP A 135 -17.76 -3.58 10.72
N LEU A 136 -16.77 -3.88 11.58
CA LEU A 136 -16.13 -5.20 11.59
C LEU A 136 -17.09 -6.30 12.03
N LYS A 137 -17.86 -6.10 13.10
CA LYS A 137 -18.86 -7.08 13.56
C LYS A 137 -19.87 -7.39 12.47
N ASP A 138 -20.37 -6.34 11.83
CA ASP A 138 -21.32 -6.48 10.72
C ASP A 138 -20.73 -7.26 9.53
N TYR A 139 -19.53 -6.89 9.11
CA TYR A 139 -18.81 -7.57 8.04
C TYR A 139 -18.51 -9.06 8.37
N ILE A 140 -18.07 -9.35 9.59
CA ILE A 140 -17.76 -10.71 10.05
C ILE A 140 -19.01 -11.59 10.04
N VAL A 141 -20.14 -11.09 10.56
CA VAL A 141 -21.40 -11.83 10.57
C VAL A 141 -21.82 -12.16 9.14
N HIS A 142 -21.81 -11.18 8.24
CA HIS A 142 -22.22 -11.40 6.85
C HIS A 142 -21.31 -12.36 6.08
N THR A 143 -20.00 -12.29 6.32
CA THR A 143 -19.04 -13.11 5.59
C THR A 143 -18.94 -14.54 6.14
N SER A 144 -19.18 -14.73 7.44
CA SER A 144 -19.15 -16.06 8.09
C SER A 144 -20.39 -16.90 7.77
N LEU A 145 -21.58 -16.27 7.70
CA LEU A 145 -22.84 -16.95 7.37
C LEU A 145 -22.87 -17.55 5.95
N LYS A 146 -22.04 -17.04 5.03
CA LYS A 146 -21.96 -17.48 3.63
C LYS A 146 -20.75 -18.38 3.33
N GLY A 147 -20.17 -19.01 4.36
CA GLY A 147 -19.09 -20.00 4.21
C GLY A 147 -17.67 -19.44 4.11
N GLY A 148 -17.47 -18.12 4.30
CA GLY A 148 -16.17 -17.47 4.16
C GLY A 148 -15.68 -17.42 2.70
N GLY A 149 -14.95 -16.37 2.33
CA GLY A 149 -14.28 -16.30 1.01
C GLY A 149 -14.63 -15.11 0.14
N SER A 150 -14.05 -15.07 -1.06
CA SER A 150 -14.15 -13.94 -2.00
C SER A 150 -15.59 -13.60 -2.40
N LEU A 151 -16.43 -14.61 -2.63
CA LEU A 151 -17.83 -14.41 -3.02
C LEU A 151 -18.65 -13.76 -1.89
N ALA A 152 -18.47 -14.20 -0.65
CA ALA A 152 -19.16 -13.61 0.50
C ALA A 152 -18.80 -12.12 0.68
N ARG A 153 -17.53 -11.78 0.47
CA ARG A 153 -17.05 -10.38 0.49
C ARG A 153 -17.63 -9.54 -0.65
N ALA A 154 -17.64 -10.08 -1.87
CA ALA A 154 -18.25 -9.42 -3.01
C ALA A 154 -19.73 -9.12 -2.75
N ASN A 155 -20.47 -10.08 -2.20
CA ASN A 155 -21.86 -9.91 -1.81
C ASN A 155 -22.06 -8.84 -0.73
N TYR A 156 -21.14 -8.72 0.23
CA TYR A 156 -21.19 -7.67 1.26
C TYR A 156 -21.06 -6.28 0.64
N PHE A 157 -20.11 -6.09 -0.28
CA PHE A 157 -19.91 -4.82 -0.98
C PHE A 157 -21.05 -4.44 -1.93
N GLN A 158 -21.88 -5.41 -2.32
CA GLN A 158 -23.11 -5.19 -3.08
C GLN A 158 -24.33 -4.93 -2.20
N SER A 159 -24.19 -4.92 -0.87
CA SER A 159 -25.32 -4.65 0.03
C SER A 159 -25.90 -3.24 -0.20
N PRO A 160 -27.22 -3.04 -0.02
CA PRO A 160 -27.87 -1.75 -0.31
C PRO A 160 -27.35 -0.58 0.51
N TYR A 161 -26.87 -0.79 1.74
CA TYR A 161 -26.34 0.29 2.57
C TYR A 161 -24.86 0.58 2.26
N PHE A 162 -24.05 -0.45 1.98
CA PHE A 162 -22.64 -0.24 1.59
C PHE A 162 -22.54 0.43 0.21
N SER A 163 -23.36 0.01 -0.75
CA SER A 163 -23.37 0.58 -2.11
C SER A 163 -23.76 2.07 -2.15
N LYS A 164 -24.53 2.55 -1.16
CA LYS A 164 -24.93 3.95 -1.04
C LYS A 164 -23.89 4.87 -0.39
N LEU A 165 -22.84 4.31 0.21
CA LEU A 165 -21.75 5.11 0.80
C LEU A 165 -21.02 5.91 -0.26
N ALA A 166 -20.40 7.03 0.15
CA ALA A 166 -19.49 7.77 -0.70
C ALA A 166 -18.28 6.91 -1.07
N ASP A 167 -17.69 7.10 -2.25
CA ASP A 167 -16.61 6.25 -2.72
C ASP A 167 -15.38 6.28 -1.81
N LYS A 168 -15.08 7.45 -1.21
CA LYS A 168 -14.03 7.58 -0.20
C LYS A 168 -14.32 6.75 1.06
N GLU A 169 -15.56 6.74 1.53
CA GLU A 169 -15.98 5.95 2.70
C GLU A 169 -15.91 4.44 2.41
N LYS A 170 -16.31 4.03 1.20
CA LYS A 170 -16.17 2.64 0.74
C LYS A 170 -14.71 2.21 0.75
N GLU A 171 -13.80 3.07 0.30
CA GLU A 171 -12.38 2.74 0.22
C GLU A 171 -11.76 2.60 1.61
N VAL A 172 -12.06 3.52 2.53
CA VAL A 172 -11.68 3.42 3.95
C VAL A 172 -12.12 2.08 4.56
N LEU A 173 -13.38 1.69 4.35
CA LEU A 173 -13.91 0.41 4.83
C LEU A 173 -13.25 -0.80 4.17
N LYS A 174 -13.05 -0.77 2.85
CA LYS A 174 -12.36 -1.85 2.13
C LYS A 174 -10.95 -2.05 2.67
N ARG A 175 -10.21 -0.97 2.95
CA ARG A 175 -8.88 -1.03 3.56
C ARG A 175 -8.93 -1.61 4.97
N LEU A 176 -9.90 -1.23 5.78
CA LEU A 176 -10.14 -1.83 7.10
C LEU A 176 -10.39 -3.34 7.00
N PHE A 177 -11.28 -3.77 6.10
CA PHE A 177 -11.59 -5.19 5.93
C PHE A 177 -10.42 -5.97 5.34
N ALA A 178 -9.66 -5.37 4.42
CA ALA A 178 -8.43 -5.96 3.89
C ALA A 178 -7.42 -6.21 5.00
N LEU A 179 -7.19 -5.22 5.87
CA LEU A 179 -6.32 -5.34 7.04
C LEU A 179 -6.82 -6.44 8.00
N TYR A 180 -8.10 -6.45 8.35
CA TYR A 180 -8.68 -7.50 9.19
C TYR A 180 -8.48 -8.91 8.61
N ASN A 181 -8.79 -9.08 7.31
CA ASN A 181 -8.63 -10.35 6.63
C ASN A 181 -7.16 -10.79 6.63
N PHE A 182 -6.23 -9.89 6.35
CA PHE A 182 -4.79 -10.18 6.37
C PHE A 182 -4.33 -10.68 7.74
N LEU A 183 -4.77 -10.04 8.84
CA LEU A 183 -4.44 -10.46 10.20
C LEU A 183 -5.09 -11.79 10.62
N ASN A 184 -6.11 -12.25 9.89
CA ASN A 184 -6.79 -13.52 10.14
C ASN A 184 -6.14 -14.72 9.40
N ILE A 185 -5.30 -14.46 8.40
CA ILE A 185 -4.64 -15.51 7.63
C ILE A 185 -3.31 -15.86 8.33
N SER A 186 -3.15 -17.14 8.67
CA SER A 186 -1.93 -17.65 9.31
C SER A 186 -0.72 -17.43 8.39
N SER A 187 0.36 -16.98 8.99
CA SER A 187 1.67 -16.80 8.33
C SER A 187 2.26 -18.12 7.87
N PHE A 188 1.78 -19.26 8.37
CA PHE A 188 2.18 -20.60 7.92
C PHE A 188 1.41 -21.08 6.67
N SER A 189 0.35 -20.37 6.27
CA SER A 189 -0.34 -20.65 5.02
C SER A 189 0.37 -19.96 3.85
N PRO A 190 0.36 -20.55 2.63
CA PRO A 190 0.91 -19.89 1.45
C PRO A 190 0.36 -18.47 1.22
N GLU A 191 -0.94 -18.26 1.51
CA GLU A 191 -1.62 -16.98 1.35
C GLU A 191 -1.23 -15.93 2.40
N GLY A 192 -0.88 -16.37 3.59
CA GLY A 192 -0.51 -15.49 4.70
C GLY A 192 0.99 -15.28 4.86
N PHE A 193 1.82 -16.03 4.14
CA PHE A 193 3.26 -15.92 4.21
C PHE A 193 3.72 -14.56 3.64
N GLU A 194 4.50 -13.82 4.43
CA GLU A 194 4.84 -12.43 4.15
C GLU A 194 6.07 -12.25 3.25
N ASP A 195 6.91 -13.28 3.15
CA ASP A 195 8.11 -13.27 2.32
C ASP A 195 7.85 -13.92 0.96
N ASP A 196 8.64 -13.55 -0.05
CA ASP A 196 8.61 -14.23 -1.34
C ASP A 196 9.40 -15.56 -1.21
N LEU A 197 8.73 -16.72 -1.36
CA LEU A 197 9.41 -18.02 -1.38
C LEU A 197 9.87 -18.36 -2.80
N LEU A 198 11.17 -18.30 -3.04
CA LEU A 198 11.75 -18.89 -4.25
C LEU A 198 11.86 -20.42 -4.10
N LEU A 199 11.02 -21.15 -4.82
CA LEU A 199 10.99 -22.60 -4.83
C LEU A 199 11.45 -23.12 -6.20
N LYS A 200 12.34 -24.12 -6.19
CA LYS A 200 12.65 -24.91 -7.38
C LYS A 200 11.84 -26.19 -7.36
N THR A 201 10.98 -26.39 -8.34
CA THR A 201 10.16 -27.60 -8.44
C THR A 201 11.01 -28.79 -8.95
N LYS A 202 10.52 -30.02 -8.75
CA LYS A 202 11.21 -31.25 -9.21
C LYS A 202 11.47 -31.27 -10.73
N ASP A 203 10.64 -30.59 -11.51
CA ASP A 203 10.80 -30.42 -12.95
C ASP A 203 11.66 -29.21 -13.35
N GLY A 204 12.37 -28.59 -12.39
CA GLY A 204 13.36 -27.54 -12.62
C GLY A 204 12.78 -26.13 -12.83
N ARG A 205 11.47 -25.92 -12.62
CA ARG A 205 10.86 -24.59 -12.68
C ARG A 205 11.27 -23.78 -11.45
N LEU A 206 11.53 -22.50 -11.66
CA LEU A 206 11.63 -21.55 -10.56
C LEU A 206 10.25 -20.91 -10.40
N VAL A 207 9.66 -21.09 -9.23
CA VAL A 207 8.39 -20.47 -8.86
C VAL A 207 8.61 -19.58 -7.64
N THR A 208 7.90 -18.46 -7.58
CA THR A 208 7.81 -17.64 -6.37
C THR A 208 6.39 -17.65 -5.85
N THR A 209 6.21 -17.45 -4.55
CA THR A 209 4.90 -17.12 -3.98
C THR A 209 4.80 -15.61 -3.87
N ASN A 210 3.94 -14.96 -4.66
CA ASN A 210 3.61 -13.55 -4.49
C ASN A 210 2.18 -13.45 -3.95
N LYS A 211 2.04 -12.97 -2.70
CA LYS A 211 0.73 -12.78 -2.04
C LYS A 211 -0.19 -14.01 -2.13
N GLY A 212 0.35 -15.19 -1.85
CA GLY A 212 -0.39 -16.45 -1.92
C GLY A 212 -0.58 -17.08 -3.31
N LYS A 213 -0.08 -16.43 -4.36
CA LYS A 213 -0.15 -16.98 -5.72
C LYS A 213 1.21 -17.54 -6.12
N VAL A 214 1.23 -18.79 -6.56
CA VAL A 214 2.41 -19.38 -7.18
C VAL A 214 2.58 -18.75 -8.57
N VAL A 215 3.63 -17.97 -8.73
CA VAL A 215 4.03 -17.33 -10.00
C VAL A 215 5.24 -18.07 -10.54
N VAL A 216 5.15 -18.56 -11.78
CA VAL A 216 6.28 -19.22 -12.44
C VAL A 216 7.22 -18.14 -12.97
N LEU A 217 8.43 -18.06 -12.40
CA LEU A 217 9.48 -17.15 -12.85
C LEU A 217 10.26 -17.74 -14.04
N TYR A 218 10.42 -19.08 -14.06
CA TYR A 218 11.15 -19.78 -15.11
C TYR A 218 10.59 -21.19 -15.34
N ASP A 219 10.45 -21.59 -16.60
CA ASP A 219 9.99 -22.92 -17.01
C ASP A 219 10.93 -23.54 -18.07
N PRO A 220 11.72 -24.58 -17.70
CA PRO A 220 12.66 -25.24 -18.61
C PRO A 220 12.02 -25.80 -19.89
N LYS A 221 10.75 -26.22 -19.81
CA LYS A 221 10.05 -26.85 -20.95
C LYS A 221 9.52 -25.81 -21.93
N LYS A 222 9.26 -24.58 -21.48
CA LYS A 222 8.89 -23.45 -22.35
C LYS A 222 10.12 -22.70 -22.89
N SER A 223 11.24 -22.70 -22.16
CA SER A 223 12.49 -22.10 -22.63
C SER A 223 13.19 -22.91 -23.73
N ALA A 224 12.89 -24.21 -23.87
CA ALA A 224 13.41 -25.04 -24.97
C ALA A 224 12.88 -24.66 -26.37
N LYS A 225 11.91 -23.74 -26.49
CA LYS A 225 11.33 -23.29 -27.79
C LYS A 225 11.51 -21.80 -28.09
N LYS A 226 12.33 -21.06 -27.32
CA LYS A 226 12.73 -19.70 -27.67
C LYS A 226 14.20 -19.52 -27.30
N PRO A 227 15.03 -18.95 -28.20
CA PRO A 227 16.42 -18.68 -27.87
C PRO A 227 16.49 -17.82 -26.61
N LEU A 228 17.42 -18.17 -25.70
CA LEU A 228 17.72 -17.42 -24.49
C LEU A 228 17.90 -15.94 -24.84
N ILE A 229 16.96 -15.13 -24.41
CA ILE A 229 17.11 -13.67 -24.34
C ILE A 229 17.92 -13.43 -23.06
N THR A 230 19.25 -13.36 -23.21
CA THR A 230 20.17 -12.87 -22.18
C THR A 230 19.74 -11.47 -21.72
N SER A 231 20.04 -11.13 -20.47
CA SER A 231 19.69 -9.88 -19.79
C SER A 231 20.08 -8.60 -20.52
N GLU A 232 20.98 -8.65 -21.52
CA GLU A 232 21.33 -7.53 -22.38
C GLU A 232 20.20 -7.13 -23.36
N VAL A 233 19.35 -8.07 -23.79
CA VAL A 233 18.29 -7.79 -24.77
C VAL A 233 17.04 -7.19 -24.12
N ARG A 234 16.81 -7.40 -22.81
CA ARG A 234 15.71 -6.71 -22.09
C ARG A 234 16.02 -5.23 -21.83
N ALA A 235 17.29 -4.88 -21.59
CA ALA A 235 17.71 -3.49 -21.52
C ALA A 235 17.57 -2.80 -22.89
N SER A 236 18.04 -3.44 -23.97
CA SER A 236 17.94 -2.93 -25.34
C SER A 236 16.50 -2.81 -25.86
N LYS A 237 15.59 -3.75 -25.55
CA LYS A 237 14.18 -3.64 -25.94
C LYS A 237 13.42 -2.57 -25.16
N ASN A 238 13.69 -2.40 -23.87
CA ASN A 238 13.05 -1.33 -23.11
C ASN A 238 13.59 0.04 -23.53
N GLN A 239 14.90 0.17 -23.81
CA GLN A 239 15.47 1.39 -24.40
C GLN A 239 14.86 1.70 -25.76
N LYS A 240 14.70 0.70 -26.63
CA LYS A 240 14.09 0.89 -27.96
C LYS A 240 12.63 1.36 -27.88
N ILE A 241 11.85 0.79 -26.96
CA ILE A 241 10.45 1.20 -26.71
C ILE A 241 10.38 2.62 -26.10
N GLU A 242 11.35 2.99 -25.26
CA GLU A 242 11.42 4.32 -24.65
C GLU A 242 11.84 5.38 -25.67
N ILE A 243 12.84 5.10 -26.51
CA ILE A 243 13.26 5.98 -27.62
C ILE A 243 12.12 6.17 -28.63
N GLU A 244 11.39 5.11 -28.99
CA GLU A 244 10.22 5.19 -29.89
C GLU A 244 9.11 6.09 -29.31
N ARG A 245 8.82 5.99 -28.00
CA ARG A 245 7.84 6.87 -27.33
C ARG A 245 8.29 8.33 -27.32
N THR A 246 9.55 8.58 -26.99
CA THR A 246 10.11 9.94 -26.98
C THR A 246 10.11 10.55 -28.39
N LEU A 247 10.39 9.77 -29.44
CA LEU A 247 10.30 10.23 -30.83
C LEU A 247 8.87 10.62 -31.23
N ASP A 248 7.87 9.86 -30.81
CA ASP A 248 6.46 10.20 -31.08
C ASP A 248 6.02 11.47 -30.35
N GLU A 249 6.49 11.68 -29.11
CA GLU A 249 6.25 12.91 -28.35
C GLU A 249 6.93 14.13 -29.00
N LEU A 250 8.20 14.02 -29.40
CA LEU A 250 8.93 15.09 -30.07
C LEU A 250 8.32 15.46 -31.43
N ARG A 251 7.87 14.47 -32.22
CA ARG A 251 7.16 14.70 -33.48
C ARG A 251 5.83 15.43 -33.29
N LYS A 252 5.13 15.16 -32.18
CA LYS A 252 3.88 15.83 -31.84
C LYS A 252 4.13 17.29 -31.45
N ILE A 253 5.17 17.54 -30.64
CA ILE A 253 5.56 18.88 -30.19
C ILE A 253 6.09 19.72 -31.38
N LEU A 254 6.77 19.10 -32.34
CA LEU A 254 7.29 19.77 -33.54
C LEU A 254 6.17 20.42 -34.39
N ALA A 255 4.95 19.89 -34.33
CA ALA A 255 3.79 20.46 -35.03
C ALA A 255 3.36 21.83 -34.47
N ASP A 256 3.72 22.13 -33.22
CA ASP A 256 3.29 23.36 -32.51
C ASP A 256 4.24 24.55 -32.75
N TYR A 257 5.40 24.32 -33.40
CA TYR A 257 6.40 25.37 -33.66
C TYR A 257 6.46 25.82 -35.12
N PRO A 258 6.56 27.14 -35.40
CA PRO A 258 6.60 27.67 -36.76
C PRO A 258 7.87 27.24 -37.52
N VAL A 259 7.73 27.07 -38.84
CA VAL A 259 8.81 26.66 -39.74
C VAL A 259 9.95 27.69 -39.67
N GLY A 260 11.17 27.24 -39.35
CA GLY A 260 12.36 28.09 -39.25
C GLY A 260 12.67 28.64 -37.85
N SER A 261 11.86 28.34 -36.83
CA SER A 261 12.16 28.74 -35.45
C SER A 261 13.37 27.99 -34.88
N LEU A 262 14.05 28.60 -33.91
CA LEU A 262 15.21 28.01 -33.21
C LEU A 262 14.79 26.76 -32.42
N GLU A 263 13.62 26.82 -31.80
CA GLU A 263 13.02 25.74 -31.02
C GLU A 263 12.69 24.54 -31.92
N ARG A 264 12.17 24.80 -33.12
CA ARG A 264 11.91 23.76 -34.10
C ARG A 264 13.20 23.07 -34.56
N LYS A 265 14.25 23.84 -34.86
CA LYS A 265 15.56 23.28 -35.24
C LYS A 265 16.17 22.41 -34.13
N ALA A 266 16.06 22.84 -32.88
CA ALA A 266 16.56 22.07 -31.74
C ALA A 266 15.82 20.73 -31.58
N ILE A 267 14.50 20.72 -31.81
CA ILE A 267 13.69 19.48 -31.77
C ILE A 267 14.03 18.57 -32.97
N GLU A 268 14.24 19.13 -34.16
CA GLU A 268 14.65 18.37 -35.35
C GLU A 268 16.01 17.66 -35.15
N GLU A 269 16.99 18.35 -34.55
CA GLU A 269 18.30 17.78 -34.22
C GLU A 269 18.20 16.64 -33.20
N GLU A 270 17.37 16.79 -32.16
CA GLU A 270 17.19 15.74 -31.14
C GLU A 270 16.46 14.51 -31.72
N ILE A 271 15.49 14.72 -32.61
CA ILE A 271 14.84 13.64 -33.38
C ILE A 271 15.88 12.92 -34.26
N GLU A 272 16.75 13.64 -34.95
CA GLU A 272 17.77 13.03 -35.81
C GLU A 272 18.77 12.21 -34.99
N LYS A 273 19.17 12.71 -33.83
CA LYS A 273 20.06 12.02 -32.90
C LYS A 273 19.44 10.73 -32.36
N LEU A 274 18.19 10.78 -31.89
CA LEU A 274 17.47 9.61 -31.38
C LEU A 274 17.20 8.56 -32.49
N ASN A 275 17.02 8.98 -33.75
CA ASN A 275 16.92 8.05 -34.88
C ASN A 275 18.24 7.34 -35.19
N LYS A 276 19.40 7.93 -34.87
CA LYS A 276 20.72 7.29 -35.03
C LYS A 276 21.01 6.27 -33.93
N GLU A 277 20.34 6.36 -32.79
CA GLU A 277 20.47 5.44 -31.64
C GLU A 277 19.55 4.20 -31.73
N LEU A 278 18.67 4.14 -32.74
CA LEU A 278 17.69 3.06 -32.98
C LEU A 278 18.17 1.95 -33.92
#